data_AF-A0AA38M768-F1
#
_entry.id   AF-A0AA38M768-F1
#
_cell.length_a   1.000
_cell.length_b   1.000
_cell.length_c   1.000
_cell.angle_alpha   90.00
_cell.angle_beta   90.00
_cell.angle_gamma   90.00
#
_symmetry.space_group_name_H-M   'P 1'
#
loop_
_entity.id
_entity.type
_entity.pdbx_description
1 polymer ?
#
loop_
_entity_poly.entity_id
_entity_poly.type
_entity_poly.pdbx_seq_one_letter_code
_entity_poly.pdbx_strand_id
1 'polypeptide(L)'
;MAKLLVVLIALGCILLPQSHLVASLQCYSCSGVVNSISECTNLLNVYPSICGSDQVCATFVLHKSTADILHRKCASSNICNDLEIQYQRNPVVTVKECNVCNEDNCNSAPAL
;
A
#
# COMPACT_ATOMS: atom_id res chain seq x y z
N MET A 1 -40.84 61.14 -3.27
CA MET A 1 -41.39 60.02 -2.47
C MET A 1 -40.52 58.79 -2.73
N ALA A 2 -40.32 57.98 -1.68
CA ALA A 2 -39.70 56.64 -1.63
C ALA A 2 -38.19 56.49 -1.96
N LYS A 3 -37.42 56.22 -0.89
CA LYS A 3 -36.18 55.43 -0.86
C LYS A 3 -36.52 53.96 -1.11
N LEU A 4 -35.69 53.20 -1.84
CA LEU A 4 -35.28 51.86 -1.39
C LEU A 4 -34.02 51.37 -2.13
N LEU A 5 -33.05 50.96 -1.32
CA LEU A 5 -31.80 50.27 -1.65
C LEU A 5 -32.09 48.83 -2.13
N VAL A 6 -31.03 48.13 -2.57
CA VAL A 6 -30.74 46.67 -2.43
C VAL A 6 -30.45 46.03 -3.78
N VAL A 7 -29.35 45.32 -4.04
CA VAL A 7 -28.06 45.03 -3.38
C VAL A 7 -27.21 44.43 -4.52
N LEU A 8 -25.96 44.88 -4.67
CA LEU A 8 -24.96 44.17 -5.47
C LEU A 8 -24.58 42.89 -4.72
N ILE A 9 -24.93 41.71 -5.24
CA ILE A 9 -24.22 40.47 -4.89
C ILE A 9 -23.55 40.01 -6.17
N ALA A 10 -22.26 40.30 -6.23
CA ALA A 10 -21.33 39.64 -7.13
C ALA A 10 -21.59 38.13 -7.04
N LEU A 11 -21.83 37.48 -8.18
CA LEU A 11 -21.73 36.03 -8.31
C LEU A 11 -20.28 35.65 -7.98
N GLY A 12 -20.00 35.49 -6.69
CA GLY A 12 -18.83 34.79 -6.22
C GLY A 12 -18.98 33.37 -6.74
N CYS A 13 -18.18 33.01 -7.74
CA CYS A 13 -17.75 31.64 -7.93
C CYS A 13 -17.11 31.21 -6.61
N ILE A 14 -17.92 30.65 -5.71
CA ILE A 14 -17.43 29.87 -4.59
C ILE A 14 -16.81 28.64 -5.24
N LEU A 15 -15.52 28.74 -5.55
CA LEU A 15 -14.64 27.61 -5.75
C LEU A 15 -14.68 26.83 -4.43
N LEU A 16 -15.66 25.94 -4.30
CA LEU A 16 -15.60 24.87 -3.32
C LEU A 16 -14.29 24.14 -3.59
N PRO A 17 -13.34 24.07 -2.63
CA PRO A 17 -12.23 23.16 -2.79
C PRO A 17 -12.86 21.78 -2.89
N GLN A 18 -12.80 21.17 -4.07
CA GLN A 18 -12.96 19.73 -4.20
C GLN A 18 -11.81 19.16 -3.37
N SER A 19 -12.06 18.87 -2.10
CA SER A 19 -11.24 17.92 -1.35
C SER A 19 -11.36 16.63 -2.15
N HIS A 20 -10.42 16.43 -3.07
CA HIS A 20 -10.26 15.20 -3.81
C HIS A 20 -10.19 14.11 -2.75
N LEU A 21 -11.27 13.36 -2.59
CA LEU A 21 -11.27 12.09 -1.87
C LEU A 21 -10.37 11.17 -2.69
N VAL A 22 -9.06 11.27 -2.46
CA VAL A 22 -8.12 10.30 -2.97
C VAL A 22 -8.48 9.02 -2.24
N ALA A 23 -9.09 8.08 -2.96
CA ALA A 23 -9.36 6.75 -2.43
C ALA A 23 -8.04 6.22 -1.86
N SER A 24 -8.04 5.95 -0.55
CA SER A 24 -6.84 5.54 0.14
C SER A 24 -6.60 4.06 -0.15
N LEU A 25 -5.49 3.74 -0.80
CA LEU A 25 -5.09 2.37 -1.15
C LEU A 25 -5.13 1.46 0.09
N GLN A 26 -5.69 0.27 -0.05
CA GLN A 26 -5.69 -0.75 0.99
C GLN A 26 -4.86 -1.96 0.57
N CYS A 27 -4.02 -2.46 1.48
CA CYS A 27 -3.16 -3.62 1.22
C CYS A 27 -3.15 -4.56 2.43
N TYR A 28 -2.91 -5.84 2.18
CA TYR A 28 -2.61 -6.78 3.26
C TYR A 28 -1.25 -6.49 3.87
N SER A 29 -1.16 -6.57 5.21
CA SER A 29 0.08 -6.39 5.97
C SER A 29 0.31 -7.56 6.92
N CYS A 30 1.25 -8.43 6.59
CA CYS A 30 1.53 -9.63 7.37
C CYS A 30 2.89 -10.24 7.02
N SER A 31 3.33 -11.24 7.78
CA SER A 31 4.48 -12.07 7.43
C SER A 31 4.27 -13.51 7.86
N GLY A 32 4.77 -14.47 7.08
CA GLY A 32 4.58 -15.89 7.36
C GLY A 32 5.51 -16.79 6.56
N VAL A 33 5.71 -18.02 7.04
CA VAL A 33 6.56 -19.01 6.36
C VAL A 33 5.83 -19.53 5.12
N VAL A 34 6.48 -19.47 3.96
CA VAL A 34 5.98 -20.06 2.71
C VAL A 34 5.81 -21.56 2.89
N ASN A 35 4.74 -22.14 2.33
CA ASN A 35 4.35 -23.55 2.49
C ASN A 35 3.93 -23.97 3.92
N SER A 36 3.73 -23.02 4.83
CA SER A 36 3.03 -23.27 6.09
C SER A 36 1.60 -22.75 6.02
N ILE A 37 0.72 -23.32 6.87
CA ILE A 37 -0.61 -22.76 7.13
C ILE A 37 -0.42 -21.54 8.04
N SER A 38 0.15 -20.47 7.49
CA SER A 38 0.22 -19.17 8.15
C SER A 38 -0.93 -18.29 7.68
N GLU A 39 -1.44 -17.46 8.59
CA GLU A 39 -2.46 -16.45 8.27
C GLU A 39 -2.02 -15.54 7.12
N CYS A 40 -0.71 -15.31 6.93
CA CYS A 40 -0.23 -14.48 5.82
C CYS A 40 -0.23 -15.18 4.46
N THR A 41 -0.08 -16.51 4.44
CA THR A 41 -0.07 -17.28 3.19
C THR A 41 -1.49 -17.39 2.62
N ASN A 42 -2.47 -17.62 3.50
CA ASN A 42 -3.86 -17.88 3.11
C ASN A 42 -4.82 -16.71 3.39
N LEU A 43 -4.34 -15.64 4.03
CA LEU A 43 -5.11 -14.47 4.46
C LEU A 43 -6.30 -14.80 5.38
N LEU A 44 -6.31 -15.97 6.01
CA LEU A 44 -7.29 -16.31 7.03
C LEU A 44 -7.05 -15.40 8.24
N ASN A 45 -8.03 -14.56 8.57
CA ASN A 45 -7.98 -13.57 9.65
C ASN A 45 -7.01 -12.39 9.44
N VAL A 46 -6.47 -12.20 8.23
CA VAL A 46 -5.70 -10.99 7.91
C VAL A 46 -6.60 -10.00 7.20
N TYR A 47 -6.75 -8.81 7.78
CA TYR A 47 -7.52 -7.73 7.18
C TYR A 47 -6.57 -6.72 6.51
N PRO A 48 -6.94 -6.17 5.34
CA PRO A 48 -6.15 -5.13 4.73
C PRO A 48 -6.24 -3.84 5.54
N SER A 49 -5.18 -3.05 5.49
CA SER A 49 -5.08 -1.76 6.15
C SER A 49 -4.89 -0.65 5.13
N ILE A 50 -5.37 0.54 5.47
CA ILE A 50 -5.16 1.74 4.67
C ILE A 50 -3.66 2.10 4.66
N CYS A 51 -3.13 2.34 3.47
CA CYS A 51 -1.77 2.79 3.27
C CYS A 51 -1.64 4.32 3.40
N GLY A 52 -0.42 4.77 3.70
CA GLY A 52 -0.08 6.19 3.66
C GLY A 52 -0.11 6.75 2.23
N SER A 53 -0.06 8.08 2.12
CA SER A 53 0.13 8.75 0.84
C SER A 53 1.41 8.24 0.15
N ASP A 54 1.33 8.02 -1.16
CA ASP A 54 2.43 7.58 -2.02
C ASP A 54 2.96 6.15 -1.78
N GLN A 55 2.21 5.33 -1.04
CA GLN A 55 2.53 3.92 -0.86
C GLN A 55 1.83 3.03 -1.90
N VAL A 56 2.44 1.86 -2.14
CA VAL A 56 1.92 0.78 -2.99
C VAL A 56 1.77 -0.49 -2.17
N CYS A 57 0.98 -1.46 -2.67
CA CYS A 57 0.99 -2.79 -2.10
C CYS A 57 2.24 -3.53 -2.57
N ALA A 58 2.94 -4.17 -1.64
CA ALA A 58 4.10 -4.99 -1.92
C ALA A 58 3.90 -6.41 -1.41
N THR A 59 4.46 -7.36 -2.16
CA THR A 59 4.66 -8.76 -1.78
C THR A 59 6.11 -9.12 -2.05
N PHE A 60 6.82 -9.70 -1.09
CA PHE A 60 8.17 -10.20 -1.33
C PHE A 60 8.50 -11.41 -0.46
N VAL A 61 9.42 -12.24 -0.94
CA VAL A 61 9.88 -13.44 -0.25
C VAL A 61 11.35 -13.29 0.10
N LEU A 62 11.66 -13.38 1.39
CA LEU A 62 13.03 -13.45 1.88
C LEU A 62 13.36 -14.91 2.18
N HIS A 63 14.36 -15.46 1.48
CA HIS A 63 14.97 -16.72 1.90
C HIS A 63 15.84 -16.44 3.12
N LYS A 64 15.63 -17.20 4.18
CA LYS A 64 16.54 -17.30 5.32
C LYS A 64 16.98 -18.76 5.40
N SER A 65 18.18 -19.01 5.91
CA SER A 65 18.86 -20.32 6.01
C SER A 65 18.02 -21.61 6.12
N THR A 66 16.82 -21.57 6.69
CA THR A 66 15.93 -22.72 6.89
C THR A 66 14.51 -22.55 6.35
N ALA A 67 14.13 -21.36 5.87
CA ALA A 67 12.76 -21.07 5.47
C ALA A 67 12.65 -19.85 4.55
N ASP A 68 11.67 -19.91 3.64
CA ASP A 68 11.21 -18.76 2.88
C ASP A 68 10.13 -18.02 3.69
N ILE A 69 10.27 -16.71 3.83
CA ILE A 69 9.32 -15.86 4.56
C ILE A 69 8.63 -14.93 3.57
N LEU A 70 7.32 -15.10 3.41
CA LEU A 70 6.46 -14.18 2.67
C LEU A 70 6.17 -12.95 3.52
N HIS A 71 6.32 -11.78 2.91
CA HIS A 71 5.94 -10.49 3.46
C HIS A 71 4.94 -9.81 2.55
N ARG A 72 3.88 -9.25 3.14
CA ARG A 72 2.90 -8.37 2.49
C ARG A 72 2.86 -7.07 3.28
N LYS A 73 2.85 -5.90 2.62
CA LYS A 73 2.72 -4.60 3.29
C LYS A 73 2.41 -3.46 2.33
N CYS A 74 1.95 -2.33 2.89
CA CYS A 74 2.13 -1.03 2.27
C CYS A 74 3.61 -0.64 2.28
N ALA A 75 4.16 -0.20 1.15
CA ALA A 75 5.56 0.18 1.02
C ALA A 75 5.77 1.31 0.00
N SER A 76 6.99 1.86 -0.06
CA SER A 76 7.39 2.70 -1.19
C SER A 76 7.39 1.89 -2.48
N SER A 77 7.11 2.55 -3.61
CA SER A 77 7.21 1.94 -4.95
C SER A 77 8.59 1.35 -5.26
N ASN A 78 9.65 1.82 -4.59
CA ASN A 78 11.02 1.35 -4.79
C ASN A 78 11.44 0.19 -3.86
N ILE A 79 10.53 -0.36 -3.05
CA ILE A 79 10.86 -1.35 -2.02
C ILE A 79 11.65 -2.56 -2.55
N CYS A 80 11.38 -3.02 -3.78
CA CYS A 80 12.12 -4.14 -4.35
C CYS A 80 13.60 -3.80 -4.57
N ASN A 81 13.89 -2.61 -5.09
CA ASN A 81 15.26 -2.15 -5.23
C ASN A 81 15.93 -1.93 -3.87
N ASP A 82 15.21 -1.39 -2.89
CA ASP A 82 15.73 -1.18 -1.54
C ASP A 82 16.10 -2.51 -0.87
N LEU A 83 15.26 -3.54 -1.01
CA LEU A 83 15.52 -4.89 -0.49
C LEU A 83 16.72 -5.54 -1.17
N GLU A 84 16.84 -5.43 -2.49
CA GLU A 84 17.99 -5.94 -3.24
C GLU A 84 19.30 -5.29 -2.73
N ILE A 85 19.33 -3.96 -2.60
CA ILE A 85 20.50 -3.24 -2.07
C ILE A 85 20.78 -3.66 -0.62
N GLN A 86 19.75 -3.74 0.22
CA GLN A 86 19.88 -4.09 1.63
C GLN A 86 20.48 -5.49 1.83
N TYR A 87 20.07 -6.45 1.01
CA TYR A 87 20.48 -7.85 1.15
C TYR A 87 21.58 -8.29 0.17
N GLN A 88 22.04 -7.42 -0.73
CA GLN A 88 23.07 -7.72 -1.74
C GLN A 88 24.33 -8.40 -1.19
N ARG A 89 24.74 -8.04 0.03
CA ARG A 89 25.95 -8.55 0.70
C ARG A 89 25.65 -9.42 1.92
N ASN A 90 24.39 -9.83 2.10
CA ASN A 90 23.99 -10.66 3.23
C ASN A 90 24.09 -12.14 2.84
N PRO A 91 25.02 -12.93 3.42
CA PRO A 91 25.16 -14.34 3.06
C PRO A 91 24.06 -15.25 3.64
N VAL A 92 23.21 -14.72 4.53
CA VAL A 92 22.19 -15.49 5.26
C VAL A 92 20.78 -15.20 4.75
N VAL A 93 20.58 -14.06 4.08
CA VAL A 93 19.27 -13.61 3.61
C VAL A 93 19.36 -13.21 2.15
N THR A 94 18.51 -13.79 1.30
CA THR A 94 18.37 -13.39 -0.10
C THR A 94 16.94 -13.02 -0.42
N VAL A 95 16.76 -12.09 -1.35
CA VAL A 95 15.45 -11.77 -1.93
C VAL A 95 15.18 -12.78 -3.04
N LYS A 96 14.11 -13.58 -2.91
CA LYS A 96 13.72 -14.55 -3.97
C LYS A 96 12.78 -13.93 -4.98
N GLU A 97 11.80 -13.18 -4.47
CA GLU A 97 10.73 -12.57 -5.25
C GLU A 97 10.37 -11.22 -4.63
N CYS A 98 10.06 -10.24 -5.46
CA CYS A 98 9.48 -8.99 -5.03
C CYS A 98 8.57 -8.42 -6.11
N ASN A 99 7.33 -8.10 -5.74
CA ASN A 99 6.31 -7.56 -6.60
C ASN A 99 5.66 -6.36 -5.93
N VAL A 100 5.33 -5.35 -6.74
CA VAL A 100 4.58 -4.16 -6.32
C VAL A 100 3.37 -3.97 -7.22
N CYS A 101 2.29 -3.47 -6.67
CA CYS A 101 1.05 -3.17 -7.39
C CYS A 101 0.29 -2.02 -6.71
N ASN A 102 -0.55 -1.32 -7.47
CA ASN A 102 -1.17 -0.05 -7.07
C ASN A 102 -2.72 -0.09 -7.06
N GLU A 103 -3.28 -1.29 -6.91
CA GLU A 103 -4.73 -1.53 -6.78
C GLU A 103 -5.05 -2.07 -5.38
N ASP A 104 -6.27 -1.84 -4.91
CA ASP A 104 -6.69 -2.34 -3.59
C ASP A 104 -6.53 -3.85 -3.50
N ASN A 105 -5.87 -4.31 -2.43
CA ASN A 105 -5.71 -5.71 -2.07
C ASN A 105 -5.01 -6.55 -3.18
N CYS A 106 -4.30 -5.91 -4.11
CA CYS A 106 -3.63 -6.59 -5.20
C CYS A 106 -2.48 -7.51 -4.73
N ASN A 107 -1.95 -7.26 -3.53
CA ASN A 107 -1.02 -8.15 -2.86
C ASN A 107 -1.70 -9.35 -2.18
N SER A 108 -2.85 -9.81 -2.68
CA SER A 108 -3.62 -10.96 -2.18
C SER A 108 -3.14 -12.31 -2.72
N ALA A 109 -2.45 -12.33 -3.86
CA ALA A 109 -1.93 -13.56 -4.43
C ALA A 109 -0.96 -14.29 -3.46
N PRO A 110 -0.99 -15.63 -3.39
CA PRO A 110 0.03 -16.39 -2.68
C PRO A 110 1.39 -16.23 -3.36
N ALA A 111 2.48 -16.34 -2.58
CA ALA A 111 3.83 -16.46 -3.14
C ALA A 111 3.95 -17.77 -3.95
N LEU A 112 4.70 -17.72 -5.05
CA LEU A 112 4.94 -18.87 -5.93
C LEU A 112 6.02 -19.81 -5.35
#